data_AF-A0A932UUQ5-F1
#
_entry.id   AF-A0A932UUQ5-F1
#
_cell.length_a   1.000
_cell.length_b   1.000
_cell.length_c   1.000
_cell.angle_alpha   90.00
_cell.angle_beta   90.00
_cell.angle_gamma   90.00
#
_symmetry.space_group_name_H-M   'P 1'
#
loop_
_entity.id
_entity.type
_entity.pdbx_description
1 polymer ?
#
loop_
_entity_poly.entity_id
_entity_poly.type
_entity_poly.pdbx_seq_one_letter_code
_entity_poly.pdbx_strand_id
1 'polypeptide(L)'
;MPRFDLQRFLAETGLNLDRLASHLRVSRDYLDTVVAGRADLTPRDQEACRLLRRRLFRAEQVELPFAEPQETFTRLHARLLPALVLRPRRRLSESPRTVGR
;
A
#
# COMPACT_ATOMS: atom_id res chain seq x y z
N MET A 1 9.87 -14.83 28.46
CA MET A 1 10.01 -14.24 27.10
C MET A 1 10.33 -15.38 26.14
N PRO A 2 9.54 -15.64 25.09
CA PRO A 2 9.87 -16.68 24.12
C PRO A 2 11.19 -16.37 23.41
N ARG A 3 12.00 -17.40 23.15
CA ARG A 3 13.27 -17.29 22.42
C ARG A 3 13.01 -16.69 21.03
N PHE A 4 13.82 -15.72 20.61
CA PHE A 4 13.68 -15.12 19.29
C PHE A 4 14.11 -16.11 18.22
N ASP A 5 13.22 -16.44 17.29
CA ASP A 5 13.50 -17.34 16.19
C ASP A 5 13.97 -16.54 14.96
N LEU A 6 15.29 -16.60 14.71
CA LEU A 6 15.93 -15.90 13.60
C LEU A 6 15.54 -16.51 12.25
N GLN A 7 15.39 -17.83 12.14
CA GLN A 7 15.02 -18.48 10.87
C GLN A 7 13.61 -18.08 10.46
N ARG A 8 12.67 -18.13 11.40
CA ARG A 8 11.31 -17.67 11.17
C ARG A 8 11.26 -16.20 10.80
N PHE A 9 12.05 -15.35 11.46
CA PHE A 9 12.13 -13.93 11.11
C PHE A 9 12.61 -13.71 9.67
N LEU A 10 13.65 -14.41 9.22
CA LEU A 10 14.15 -14.30 7.85
C LEU A 10 13.12 -14.78 6.83
N ALA A 11 12.42 -15.88 7.13
CA ALA A 11 11.34 -16.40 6.29
C ALA A 11 10.15 -15.43 6.18
N GLU A 12 9.76 -14.80 7.30
CA GLU A 12 8.64 -13.84 7.33
C GLU A 12 8.97 -12.49 6.67
N THR A 13 10.24 -12.06 6.69
CA THR A 13 10.66 -10.75 6.17
C THR A 13 11.30 -10.80 4.79
N GLY A 14 11.69 -11.99 4.30
CA GLY A 14 12.42 -12.15 3.04
C GLY A 14 13.83 -11.55 3.05
N LEU A 15 14.34 -11.13 4.21
CA LEU A 15 15.69 -10.57 4.32
C LEU A 15 16.75 -11.67 4.16
N ASN A 16 17.83 -11.34 3.45
CA ASN A 16 19.04 -12.16 3.45
C ASN A 16 19.90 -11.85 4.70
N LEU A 17 20.62 -12.85 5.19
CA LEU A 17 21.59 -12.78 6.29
C LEU A 17 22.58 -11.63 6.13
N ASP A 18 23.14 -11.43 4.93
CA ASP A 18 24.10 -10.34 4.67
C ASP A 18 23.49 -8.95 4.90
N ARG A 19 22.22 -8.77 4.50
CA ARG A 19 21.49 -7.52 4.72
C ARG A 19 21.16 -7.33 6.19
N LEU A 20 20.77 -8.40 6.88
CA LEU A 20 20.51 -8.35 8.31
C LEU A 20 21.78 -8.02 9.11
N ALA A 21 22.91 -8.65 8.80
CA ALA A 21 24.21 -8.36 9.39
C ALA A 21 24.57 -6.87 9.24
N SER A 22 24.37 -6.33 8.03
CA SER A 22 24.59 -4.92 7.73
C SER A 22 23.67 -4.00 8.55
N HIS A 23 22.40 -4.34 8.69
CA HIS A 23 21.44 -3.56 9.48
C HIS A 23 21.74 -3.57 10.98
N LEU A 24 22.13 -4.72 11.52
CA LEU A 24 22.48 -4.89 12.92
C LEU A 24 23.91 -4.40 13.23
N ARG A 25 24.74 -4.17 12.21
CA ARG A 25 26.18 -3.88 12.30
C ARG A 25 26.94 -4.96 13.06
N VAL A 26 26.62 -6.21 12.77
CA VAL A 26 27.27 -7.41 13.32
C VAL A 26 27.94 -8.21 12.21
N SER A 27 28.83 -9.14 12.57
CA SER A 27 29.42 -10.04 11.59
C SER A 27 28.38 -11.04 11.07
N ARG A 28 28.53 -11.44 9.81
CA ARG A 28 27.75 -12.53 9.22
C ARG A 28 27.97 -13.82 9.99
N ASP A 29 29.23 -14.13 10.34
CA ASP A 29 29.60 -15.34 11.07
C ASP A 29 28.84 -15.48 12.39
N TYR A 30 28.64 -14.37 13.11
CA TYR A 30 27.83 -14.37 14.32
C TYR A 30 26.39 -14.82 14.03
N LEU A 31 25.75 -14.25 13.01
CA LEU A 31 24.40 -14.66 12.63
C LEU A 31 24.36 -16.11 12.12
N ASP A 32 25.38 -16.58 11.41
CA ASP A 32 25.50 -17.98 10.98
C ASP A 32 25.57 -18.92 12.19
N THR A 33 26.29 -18.56 13.26
CA THR A 33 26.29 -19.36 14.51
C THR A 33 24.93 -19.40 15.19
N VAL A 34 24.16 -18.31 15.14
CA VAL A 34 22.79 -18.26 15.67
C VAL A 34 21.86 -19.15 14.83
N VAL A 35 21.94 -19.06 13.50
CA VAL A 35 21.12 -19.88 12.59
C VAL A 35 21.44 -21.37 12.75
N ALA A 36 22.71 -21.71 13.00
CA ALA A 36 23.16 -23.07 13.30
C ALA A 36 22.78 -23.54 14.73
N GLY A 37 22.12 -22.70 15.54
CA GLY A 37 21.72 -23.03 16.91
C GLY A 37 22.89 -23.11 17.91
N ARG A 38 24.09 -22.64 17.52
CA ARG A 38 25.30 -22.67 18.34
C ARG A 38 25.44 -21.47 19.26
N ALA A 39 24.70 -20.40 18.97
CA ALA A 39 24.68 -19.17 19.76
C ALA A 39 23.25 -18.61 19.84
N ASP A 40 23.04 -17.69 20.78
CA ASP A 40 21.81 -16.93 20.92
C ASP A 40 22.02 -15.46 20.56
N LEU A 41 20.99 -14.85 19.96
CA LEU A 41 20.97 -13.40 19.75
C LEU A 41 20.95 -12.69 21.10
N THR A 42 21.79 -11.68 21.23
CA THR A 42 21.76 -10.82 22.41
C THR A 42 20.40 -10.11 22.54
N PRO A 43 19.97 -9.71 23.75
CA PRO A 43 18.72 -8.97 23.93
C PRO A 43 18.64 -7.69 23.08
N ARG A 44 19.77 -7.02 22.87
CA ARG A 44 19.89 -5.84 21.99
C ARG A 44 19.58 -6.19 20.55
N ASP A 45 20.15 -7.27 20.03
CA ASP A 45 19.97 -7.68 18.64
C ASP A 45 18.54 -8.17 18.40
N GLN A 46 17.96 -8.88 19.36
CA GLN A 46 16.55 -9.29 19.30
C GLN A 46 15.62 -8.09 19.19
N GLU A 47 15.86 -7.04 19.99
CA GLU A 47 15.04 -5.83 19.93
C GLU A 47 15.24 -5.07 18.61
N ALA A 48 16.48 -5.01 18.11
CA ALA A 48 16.76 -4.45 16.79
C ALA A 48 16.02 -5.20 15.66
N CYS A 49 15.98 -6.53 15.70
CA CYS A 49 15.18 -7.33 14.76
C CYS A 49 13.67 -7.05 14.88
N ARG A 50 13.13 -6.88 16.10
CA ARG A 50 11.72 -6.52 16.31
C ARG A 50 11.40 -5.13 15.76
N LEU A 51 12.29 -4.16 15.96
CA LEU A 51 12.14 -2.81 15.40
C LEU A 51 12.21 -2.83 13.87
N LEU A 52 13.13 -3.62 13.30
CA LEU A 52 13.25 -3.80 11.85
C LEU A 52 11.97 -4.43 11.28
N ARG A 53 11.43 -5.47 11.93
CA ARG A 53 10.13 -6.06 11.59
C ARG A 53 9.05 -4.99 11.50
N ARG A 54 8.88 -4.20 12.56
CA ARG A 54 7.86 -3.14 12.60
C ARG A 54 8.02 -2.12 11.47
N ARG A 55 9.25 -1.80 11.08
CA ARG A 55 9.52 -0.86 9.97
C ARG A 55 9.15 -1.46 8.63
N LEU A 56 9.51 -2.71 8.36
CA LEU A 56 9.18 -3.39 7.11
C LEU A 56 7.67 -3.51 6.91
N PHE A 57 6.95 -3.98 7.93
CA PHE A 57 5.49 -4.10 7.87
C PHE A 57 4.75 -2.74 7.88
N ARG A 58 5.35 -1.69 8.45
CA ARG A 58 4.80 -0.33 8.32
C ARG A 58 5.07 0.27 6.95
N ALA A 59 6.22 -0.01 6.33
CA ALA A 59 6.53 0.46 4.98
C ALA A 59 5.54 -0.15 3.96
N GLU A 60 5.22 -1.43 4.08
CA GLU A 60 4.16 -2.07 3.28
C GLU A 60 2.78 -1.41 3.47
N GLN A 61 2.48 -0.89 4.66
CA GLN A 61 1.21 -0.20 4.93
C GLN A 61 1.18 1.26 4.47
N VAL A 62 2.34 1.89 4.23
CA VAL A 62 2.43 3.29 3.78
C VAL A 62 2.48 3.37 2.25
N GLU A 63 2.83 2.30 1.55
CA GLU A 63 2.69 2.19 0.09
C GLU A 63 1.30 1.69 -0.36
N LEU A 64 0.21 2.27 0.15
CA LEU A 64 -1.08 2.23 -0.55
C LEU A 64 -1.82 3.57 -0.38
N PRO A 65 -1.51 4.61 -1.18
CA PRO A 65 -2.35 5.79 -1.26
C PRO A 65 -3.56 5.60 -2.20
N PHE A 66 -3.81 4.42 -2.78
CA PHE A 66 -4.94 4.20 -3.70
C PHE A 66 -5.38 2.73 -3.70
N ALA A 67 -6.14 2.32 -2.70
CA ALA A 67 -7.11 1.24 -2.87
C ALA A 67 -8.50 1.85 -2.69
N GLU A 68 -8.90 2.71 -3.63
CA GLU A 68 -10.34 2.88 -3.84
C GLU A 68 -10.91 1.48 -4.17
N PRO A 69 -12.03 1.06 -3.55
CA PRO A 69 -12.72 -0.13 -4.00
C PRO A 69 -13.04 0.04 -5.48
N GLN A 70 -12.62 -0.92 -6.30
CA GLN A 70 -12.78 -0.91 -7.76
C GLN A 70 -14.26 -0.76 -8.22
N GLU A 71 -15.20 -0.89 -7.30
CA GLU A 71 -16.64 -0.81 -7.53
C GLU A 71 -17.23 0.62 -7.48
N THR A 72 -16.58 1.59 -6.84
CA THR A 72 -17.21 2.90 -6.61
C THR A 72 -16.97 3.91 -7.74
N PHE A 73 -15.85 3.82 -8.45
CA PHE A 73 -15.50 4.79 -9.50
C PHE A 73 -16.32 4.59 -10.79
N THR A 74 -16.72 3.36 -11.11
CA THR A 74 -17.42 3.05 -12.38
C THR A 74 -18.92 3.33 -12.37
N ARG A 75 -19.57 3.47 -11.21
CA ARG A 75 -21.03 3.75 -11.16
C ARG A 75 -21.39 5.24 -11.14
N LEU A 76 -20.59 6.11 -10.52
CA LEU A 76 -20.87 7.55 -10.50
C LEU A 76 -20.41 8.25 -11.79
N HIS A 77 -19.30 7.83 -12.39
CA HIS A 77 -18.84 8.42 -13.66
C HIS A 77 -19.68 8.02 -14.88
N ALA A 78 -20.23 6.80 -14.90
CA ALA A 78 -21.12 6.37 -15.98
C ALA A 78 -22.51 7.06 -15.94
N ARG A 79 -22.93 7.60 -14.79
CA ARG A 79 -24.21 8.33 -14.66
C ARG A 79 -24.16 9.78 -15.13
N LEU A 80 -22.99 10.41 -15.16
CA LEU A 80 -22.86 11.84 -15.48
C LEU A 80 -22.50 12.14 -16.94
N LEU A 81 -22.16 11.12 -17.75
CA LEU A 81 -21.61 11.32 -19.09
C LEU A 81 -22.55 11.16 -20.31
N PRO A 82 -23.86 10.83 -20.22
CA PRO A 82 -24.76 11.00 -21.35
C PRO A 82 -25.71 12.22 -21.24
N ALA A 83 -25.54 13.11 -20.26
CA ALA A 83 -26.38 14.33 -20.14
C ALA A 83 -25.88 15.54 -20.93
N LEU A 84 -24.72 15.45 -21.60
CA LEU A 84 -24.14 16.54 -22.40
C LEU A 84 -24.12 16.25 -23.91
N VAL A 85 -24.92 15.30 -24.40
CA VAL A 85 -25.31 15.28 -25.81
C VAL A 85 -26.58 16.10 -25.97
N LEU A 86 -26.36 17.40 -26.11
CA LEU A 86 -27.32 18.42 -26.52
C LEU A 86 -28.12 17.99 -27.76
N ARG A 87 -29.38 17.64 -27.57
CA ARG A 87 -30.47 17.88 -28.52
C ARG A 87 -31.72 18.29 -27.71
N PRO A 88 -32.71 18.98 -28.28
CA PRO A 88 -32.70 19.99 -29.34
C PRO A 88 -33.33 21.31 -28.81
N ARG A 89 -32.87 22.49 -29.25
CA ARG A 89 -33.59 23.74 -28.97
C ARG A 89 -34.84 23.83 -29.86
N ARG A 90 -35.97 23.30 -29.40
CA ARG A 90 -37.29 23.82 -29.77
C ARG A 90 -37.52 25.10 -28.97
N ARG A 91 -37.71 26.24 -29.64
CA ARG A 91 -38.49 27.34 -29.08
C ARG A 91 -39.86 27.32 -29.75
N LEU A 92 -40.86 26.99 -28.94
CA LEU A 92 -42.23 27.46 -29.09
C LEU A 92 -42.33 28.79 -28.33
N SER A 93 -42.85 29.82 -29.01
CA SER A 93 -43.67 30.94 -28.49
C SER A 93 -43.52 32.11 -29.48
N GLU A 94 -44.52 32.35 -30.33
CA GLU A 94 -45.47 33.49 -30.20
C GLU A 94 -44.76 34.85 -30.48
N SER A 95 -45.25 35.76 -31.33
CA SER A 95 -46.60 36.31 -31.39
C SER A 95 -46.70 37.34 -32.58
N PRO A 96 -47.74 38.19 -32.74
CA PRO A 96 -48.45 38.43 -34.00
C PRO A 96 -48.08 39.75 -34.69
N ARG A 97 -48.51 39.92 -35.95
CA ARG A 97 -48.76 41.17 -36.73
C ARG A 97 -48.84 40.69 -38.20
N THR A 98 -49.93 40.89 -38.93
CA THR A 98 -50.41 42.21 -39.37
C THR A 98 -51.89 42.15 -39.79
N VAL A 99 -52.68 43.09 -39.28
CA VAL A 99 -53.91 43.57 -39.91
C VAL A 99 -53.54 44.68 -40.90
N GLY A 100 -54.10 44.64 -42.12
CA GLY A 100 -54.39 45.82 -42.94
C GLY A 100 -53.55 46.00 -44.22
N ARG A 101 -54.10 45.62 -45.38
CA ARG A 101 -54.87 46.53 -46.24
C ARG A 101 -55.67 45.75 -47.28
#